data_AF-A0A929VEV7-F1
#
_entry.id   AF-A0A929VEV7-F1
#
_cell.length_a   1.000
_cell.length_b   1.000
_cell.length_c   1.000
_cell.angle_alpha   90.00
_cell.angle_beta   90.00
_cell.angle_gamma   90.00
#
_symmetry.space_group_name_H-M   'P 1'
#
loop_
_entity.id
_entity.type
_entity.pdbx_description
1 polymer ?
#
loop_
_entity_poly.entity_id
_entity_poly.type
_entity_poly.pdbx_seq_one_letter_code
_entity_poly.pdbx_strand_id
1 'polypeptide(L)'
;MENMNIGQEFDVRKYNMSMYQIGTFVFNYREEEEDGEKFVEIDVYKLSHPVVLYIKTYRAPHFEETQPVGVCEALYEEFYLSADQESEEGQES
;
A
#
# COMPACT_ATOMS: atom_id res chain seq x y z
N MET A 1 18.12 -1.41 42.86
CA MET A 1 18.02 -0.68 41.58
C MET A 1 17.46 -1.67 40.59
N GLU A 2 16.15 -1.61 40.37
CA GLU A 2 15.46 -2.50 39.44
C GLU A 2 15.63 -1.95 38.03
N ASN A 3 16.24 -2.75 37.16
CA ASN A 3 16.34 -2.43 35.74
C ASN A 3 14.94 -2.52 35.13
N MET A 4 14.27 -1.37 35.01
CA MET A 4 13.04 -1.24 34.23
C MET A 4 13.38 -1.53 32.77
N ASN A 5 13.02 -2.74 32.31
CA ASN A 5 13.12 -3.10 30.92
C ASN A 5 12.01 -2.37 30.16
N ILE A 6 12.32 -1.20 29.57
CA ILE A 6 11.40 -0.38 28.75
C ILE A 6 11.36 -0.95 27.31
N GLY A 7 11.57 -2.26 27.14
CA GLY A 7 11.44 -2.92 25.86
C GLY A 7 9.96 -3.18 25.59
N GLN A 8 9.31 -2.28 24.86
CA GLN A 8 7.99 -2.53 24.29
C GLN A 8 8.11 -3.80 23.43
N GLU A 9 7.46 -4.90 23.82
CA GLU A 9 7.46 -6.14 23.03
C GLU A 9 6.70 -5.86 21.72
N PHE A 10 7.40 -5.98 20.59
CA PHE A 10 6.80 -5.80 19.27
C PHE A 10 6.29 -7.16 18.74
N ASP A 11 5.00 -7.26 18.45
CA ASP A 11 4.40 -8.44 17.80
C ASP A 11 4.79 -8.45 16.31
N VAL A 12 5.79 -9.26 15.96
CA VAL A 12 6.24 -9.43 14.57
C VAL A 12 5.48 -10.58 13.92
N ARG A 13 4.43 -10.24 13.19
CA ARG A 13 3.65 -11.21 12.41
C ARG A 13 4.27 -11.40 11.03
N LYS A 14 4.64 -12.63 10.70
CA LYS A 14 5.06 -13.01 9.34
C LYS A 14 3.83 -13.22 8.48
N TYR A 15 3.57 -12.29 7.57
CA TYR A 15 2.54 -12.43 6.56
C TYR A 15 3.16 -12.98 5.27
N ASN A 16 2.61 -14.08 4.74
CA ASN A 16 2.90 -14.56 3.40
C ASN A 16 1.93 -13.85 2.47
N MET A 17 2.29 -12.65 2.00
CA MET A 17 1.44 -11.84 1.14
C MET A 17 1.84 -12.07 -0.32
N SER A 18 0.85 -12.39 -1.16
CA SER A 18 1.00 -12.41 -2.61
C SER A 18 1.00 -10.97 -3.12
N MET A 19 2.16 -10.31 -3.03
CA MET A 19 2.28 -8.88 -3.30
C MET A 19 2.63 -8.62 -4.77
N TYR A 20 2.02 -7.60 -5.34
CA TYR A 20 2.36 -7.05 -6.64
C TYR A 20 3.21 -5.79 -6.45
N GLN A 21 4.41 -5.74 -7.03
CA GLN A 21 5.37 -4.65 -6.80
C GLN A 21 5.62 -3.86 -8.09
N ILE A 22 5.52 -2.53 -8.00
CA ILE A 22 5.93 -1.60 -9.06
C ILE A 22 6.89 -0.57 -8.45
N GLY A 23 8.14 -0.55 -8.93
CA GLY A 23 9.17 0.33 -8.40
C GLY A 23 9.41 0.12 -6.90
N THR A 24 9.22 1.19 -6.11
CA THR A 24 9.32 1.15 -4.63
C THR A 24 7.97 0.92 -3.95
N PHE A 25 6.88 0.80 -4.70
CA PHE A 25 5.55 0.55 -4.15
C PHE A 25 5.19 -0.93 -4.21
N VAL A 26 4.50 -1.39 -3.19
CA VAL A 26 4.05 -2.76 -3.04
C VAL A 26 2.54 -2.71 -2.78
N PHE A 27 1.81 -3.50 -3.54
CA PHE A 27 0.36 -3.56 -3.53
C PHE A 27 -0.08 -4.96 -3.11
N ASN A 28 -0.89 -5.03 -2.08
CA ASN A 28 -1.52 -6.26 -1.64
C ASN A 28 -3.02 -6.14 -1.83
N TYR A 29 -3.54 -6.82 -2.85
CA TYR A 29 -4.95 -6.78 -3.17
C TYR A 29 -5.67 -8.04 -2.69
N ARG A 30 -6.94 -7.88 -2.32
CA ARG A 30 -7.86 -8.97 -1.98
C ARG A 30 -9.24 -8.65 -2.53
N GLU A 31 -9.90 -9.68 -3.04
CA GLU A 31 -11.31 -9.60 -3.45
C GLU A 31 -12.17 -9.94 -2.24
N GLU A 32 -13.13 -9.07 -1.94
CA GLU A 32 -14.06 -9.21 -0.82
C GLU A 32 -15.49 -9.17 -1.35
N GLU A 33 -16.41 -9.84 -0.65
CA GLU A 33 -17.85 -9.79 -0.94
C GLU A 33 -18.60 -9.32 0.32
N GLU A 34 -19.27 -8.18 0.21
CA GLU A 34 -20.05 -7.59 1.31
C GLU A 34 -21.46 -7.30 0.80
N ASP A 35 -22.49 -7.82 1.48
CA ASP A 35 -23.90 -7.67 1.10
C ASP A 35 -24.24 -8.07 -0.37
N GLY A 36 -23.48 -9.00 -0.94
CA GLY A 36 -23.64 -9.47 -2.32
C GLY A 36 -22.98 -8.58 -3.37
N GLU A 37 -22.28 -7.53 -2.96
CA GLU A 37 -21.45 -6.69 -3.81
C GLU A 37 -19.98 -7.08 -3.68
N LYS A 38 -19.29 -7.20 -4.81
CA LYS A 38 -17.85 -7.53 -4.85
C LYS A 38 -17.01 -6.27 -4.84
N PHE A 39 -15.96 -6.29 -4.04
CA PHE A 39 -15.00 -5.20 -3.90
C PHE A 39 -13.58 -5.73 -4.03
N VAL A 40 -12.67 -4.85 -4.42
CA VAL A 40 -11.23 -5.07 -4.30
C VAL A 40 -10.72 -4.12 -3.25
N GLU A 41 -10.10 -4.66 -2.21
CA GLU A 41 -9.31 -3.89 -1.26
C GLU A 41 -7.83 -4.01 -1.63
N ILE A 42 -7.12 -2.88 -1.65
CA ILE A 42 -5.71 -2.80 -2.00
C ILE A 42 -4.98 -2.06 -0.90
N ASP A 43 -4.14 -2.76 -0.17
CA ASP A 43 -3.19 -2.12 0.75
C ASP A 43 -1.95 -1.70 -0.03
N VAL A 44 -1.56 -0.44 0.14
CA VAL A 44 -0.39 0.15 -0.51
C VAL A 44 0.71 0.34 0.52
N TYR A 45 1.91 -0.09 0.17
CA TYR A 45 3.12 0.06 0.96
C TYR A 45 4.24 0.70 0.14
N LYS A 46 5.15 1.40 0.81
CA LYS A 46 6.41 1.89 0.23
C LYS A 46 7.59 1.16 0.83
N LEU A 47 8.42 0.58 -0.03
CA LEU A 47 9.63 -0.12 0.33
C LEU A 47 10.81 0.86 0.32
N SER A 48 11.42 1.06 1.48
CA SER A 48 12.65 1.82 1.69
C SER A 48 13.59 0.95 2.52
N HIS A 49 14.33 0.05 1.85
CA HIS A 49 15.05 -1.04 2.49
C HIS A 49 15.91 -0.56 3.68
N PRO A 50 15.82 -1.21 4.86
CA PRO A 50 15.08 -2.44 5.16
C PRO A 50 13.63 -2.25 5.62
N VAL A 51 13.09 -1.04 5.53
CA VAL A 51 11.77 -0.66 6.05
C VAL A 51 10.69 -0.82 4.99
N VAL A 52 9.52 -1.32 5.41
CA VAL A 52 8.27 -1.30 4.62
C VAL A 52 7.30 -0.40 5.37
N LEU A 53 6.84 0.66 4.72
CA LEU A 53 5.91 1.63 5.27
C LEU A 53 4.52 1.41 4.70
N TYR A 54 3.52 1.20 5.55
CA TYR A 54 2.12 1.22 5.13
C TYR A 54 1.71 2.65 4.80
N ILE A 55 1.08 2.84 3.64
CA ILE A 55 0.57 4.15 3.21
C ILE A 55 -0.92 4.23 3.52
N LYS A 56 -1.72 3.39 2.87
CA LYS A 56 -3.18 3.45 2.91
C LYS A 56 -3.80 2.20 2.29
N THR A 57 -5.04 1.91 2.68
CA THR A 57 -5.91 0.93 2.02
C THR A 57 -6.91 1.64 1.12
N TYR A 58 -7.01 1.18 -0.12
CA TYR A 58 -8.01 1.61 -1.10
C TYR A 58 -9.07 0.54 -1.22
N ARG A 59 -10.33 0.96 -1.33
CA ARG A 59 -11.45 0.07 -1.59
C ARG A 59 -12.16 0.55 -2.84
N ALA A 60 -12.26 -0.31 -3.84
CA ALA A 60 -12.95 -0.04 -5.09
C ALA A 60 -13.99 -1.14 -5.36
N PRO A 61 -15.12 -0.83 -6.01
CA PRO A 61 -16.01 -1.87 -6.52
C PRO A 61 -15.26 -2.74 -7.54
N HIS A 62 -15.52 -4.04 -7.51
CA HIS A 62 -14.93 -4.96 -8.47
C HIS A 62 -15.61 -4.83 -9.84
N PHE A 63 -14.85 -4.46 -10.87
CA PHE A 63 -15.32 -4.43 -12.25
C PHE A 63 -14.84 -5.68 -12.99
N GLU A 64 -15.73 -6.44 -13.62
CA GLU A 64 -15.36 -7.67 -14.35
C GLU A 64 -14.33 -7.41 -15.47
N GLU A 65 -14.35 -6.20 -16.04
CA GLU A 65 -13.45 -5.79 -17.11
C GLU A 65 -12.05 -5.38 -16.61
N THR A 66 -11.86 -5.19 -15.30
CA THR A 66 -10.61 -4.68 -14.72
C THR A 66 -10.06 -5.67 -13.71
N GLN A 67 -9.01 -6.40 -14.10
CA GLN A 67 -8.27 -7.26 -13.19
C GLN A 67 -7.67 -6.43 -12.04
N PRO A 68 -7.56 -6.97 -10.80
CA PRO A 68 -6.99 -6.24 -9.65
C PRO A 68 -5.60 -5.63 -9.90
N VAL A 69 -4.79 -6.26 -10.76
CA VAL A 69 -3.48 -5.75 -11.19
C VAL A 69 -3.61 -4.41 -11.94
N GLY A 70 -4.60 -4.27 -12.82
CA GLY A 70 -4.82 -3.01 -13.55
C GLY A 70 -5.22 -1.86 -12.62
N VAL A 71 -5.94 -2.17 -11.52
CA VAL A 71 -6.24 -1.18 -10.47
C VAL A 71 -4.97 -0.76 -9.73
N CYS A 72 -4.04 -1.69 -9.49
CA CYS A 72 -2.74 -1.36 -8.88
C CYS A 72 -1.89 -0.47 -9.80
N GLU A 73 -1.88 -0.73 -11.11
CA GLU A 73 -1.17 0.08 -12.11
C GLU A 73 -1.75 1.51 -12.18
N ALA A 74 -3.08 1.65 -12.23
CA ALA A 74 -3.74 2.95 -12.20
C ALA A 74 -3.41 3.74 -10.92
N LEU A 75 -3.46 3.09 -9.75
CA LEU A 75 -3.06 3.72 -8.49
C LEU A 75 -1.58 4.14 -8.50
N TYR A 76 -0.69 3.32 -9.05
CA TYR A 76 0.73 3.67 -9.18
C TYR A 76 0.93 4.93 -10.03
N GLU A 77 0.23 5.06 -11.15
CA GLU A 77 0.27 6.28 -11.97
C GLU A 77 -0.20 7.51 -11.19
N GLU A 78 -1.28 7.42 -10.42
CA GLU A 78 -1.75 8.51 -9.56
C GLU A 78 -0.70 8.92 -8.52
N PHE A 79 -0.06 7.96 -7.84
CA PHE A 79 1.00 8.26 -6.87
C PHE A 79 2.22 8.90 -7.51
N TYR A 80 2.61 8.42 -8.70
CA TYR A 80 3.77 8.93 -9.40
C TYR A 80 3.51 10.36 -9.92
N LEU A 81 2.34 10.62 -10.51
CA LEU A 81 1.95 11.96 -10.96
C LEU A 81 1.82 12.94 -9.79
N SER A 82 1.31 12.49 -8.64
CA SER A 82 1.24 13.31 -7.43
C SER A 82 2.64 13.65 -6.90
N ALA A 83 3.57 12.69 -6.95
CA ALA A 83 4.94 12.89 -6.51
C ALA A 83 5.72 13.85 -7.42
N ASP A 84 5.55 13.74 -8.74
CA ASP A 84 6.20 14.64 -9.71
C ASP A 84 5.71 16.09 -9.54
N GLN A 85 4.41 16.31 -9.31
CA GLN A 85 3.84 17.65 -9.04
C GLN A 85 4.39 18.29 -7.76
N GLU A 86 4.54 17.53 -6.67
CA GLU A 86 5.14 18.04 -5.43
C GLU A 86 6.63 18.44 -5.61
N SER A 87 7.37 17.75 -6.49
CA SER A 87 8.76 18.10 -6.80
C SER A 87 8.93 19.33 -7.69
N GLU A 88 7.97 19.62 -8.59
CA GLU A 88 8.04 20.79 -9.47
C GLU A 88 7.62 22.09 -8.75
N GLU A 89 6.68 22.04 -7.80
CA GLU A 89 6.29 23.22 -7.00
C GLU A 89 7.37 23.65 -5.97
N GLY A 90 8.36 22.81 -5.69
CA GLY A 90 9.48 23.11 -4.79
C GLY A 90 10.69 23.81 -5.43
N GLN A 91 10.67 24.07 -6.74
CA GLN A 91 11.80 24.69 -7.47
C GLN A 91 11.60 26.17 -7.87
N GLU A 92 10.47 26.78 -7.50
CA GLU A 92 10.30 28.24 -7.56
C GLU A 92 10.26 28.85 -6.15
N SER A 93 11.43 29.04 -5.54
CA SER A 93 11.64 29.95 -4.39
C SER A 93 13.08 30.40 -4.29
#